data_AF-A0A9E2PCY1-F1
#
_entry.id   AF-A0A9E2PCY1-F1
#
_cell.length_a   1.000
_cell.length_b   1.000
_cell.length_c   1.000
_cell.angle_alpha   90.00
_cell.angle_beta   90.00
_cell.angle_gamma   90.00
#
_symmetry.space_group_name_H-M   'P 1'
#
loop_
_entity.id
_entity.type
_entity.pdbx_description
1 polymer ?
#
loop_
_entity_poly.entity_id
_entity_poly.type
_entity_poly.pdbx_seq_one_letter_code
_entity_poly.pdbx_strand_id
1 'polypeptide(L)'
;MKNELSQNEKEFFLRQKGGTSKLKIAAIAIPSLCIFGLMIDAFNGFYIIRTAKSISWGIGGLIILSLFYLIGEASSEWVNSKDDVSHPLYKRVFHLLILLVFAGAIMAACWYVFNRLGW
;
A
#
# COMPACT_ATOMS: atom_id res chain seq x y z
N MET A 1 1.62 -9.15 50.73
CA MET A 1 2.37 -7.90 50.44
C MET A 1 1.95 -7.43 49.06
N LYS A 2 1.12 -6.38 48.97
CA LYS A 2 0.79 -5.74 47.68
C LYS A 2 1.97 -4.83 47.33
N ASN A 3 2.72 -5.17 46.29
CA ASN A 3 3.72 -4.27 45.70
C ASN A 3 2.95 -3.10 45.07
N GLU A 4 2.84 -1.99 45.78
CA GLU A 4 2.35 -0.75 45.20
C GLU A 4 3.44 -0.21 44.26
N LEU A 5 3.25 -0.41 42.95
CA LEU A 5 4.10 0.18 41.93
C LEU A 5 4.24 1.69 42.19
N SER A 6 5.49 2.16 42.19
CA SER A 6 5.84 3.56 42.42
C SER A 6 5.14 4.45 41.39
N GLN A 7 4.71 5.64 41.80
CA GLN A 7 4.06 6.63 40.93
C GLN A 7 4.85 6.85 39.62
N ASN A 8 6.18 6.82 39.69
CA ASN A 8 7.07 6.94 38.54
C ASN A 8 6.97 5.77 37.55
N GLU A 9 6.74 4.55 38.04
CA GLU A 9 6.56 3.38 37.17
C GLU A 9 5.22 3.45 36.44
N LYS A 10 4.15 3.90 37.12
CA LYS A 10 2.84 4.10 36.49
C LYS A 10 2.90 5.16 35.38
N GLU A 11 3.61 6.26 35.59
CA GLU A 11 3.83 7.27 34.56
C GLU A 11 4.69 6.75 33.39
N PHE A 12 5.71 5.92 33.68
CA PHE A 12 6.53 5.27 32.65
C PHE A 12 5.69 4.33 31.76
N PHE A 13 4.84 3.50 32.36
CA PHE A 13 3.92 2.62 31.62
C PHE A 13 2.85 3.41 30.86
N LEU A 14 2.34 4.52 31.40
CA LEU A 14 1.37 5.38 30.70
C LEU A 14 2.01 6.11 29.50
N ARG A 15 3.26 6.58 29.60
CA ARG A 15 4.01 7.14 28.47
C ARG A 15 4.27 6.10 27.37
N GLN A 16 4.60 4.86 27.76
CA GLN A 16 4.78 3.77 26.80
C GLN A 16 3.47 3.37 26.10
N LYS A 17 2.33 3.50 26.79
CA LYS A 17 0.99 3.21 26.24
C LYS A 17 0.49 4.30 25.28
N GLY A 18 0.87 5.56 25.50
CA GLY A 18 0.44 6.71 24.69
C GLY A 18 1.21 6.93 23.37
N GLY A 19 2.49 6.53 23.31
CA GLY A 19 3.33 6.74 22.11
C GLY A 19 3.35 5.58 21.10
N THR A 20 2.71 4.45 21.41
CA THR A 20 2.96 3.19 20.68
C THR A 20 1.93 2.79 19.63
N SER A 21 0.76 3.43 19.52
CA SER A 21 -0.26 2.96 18.56
C SER A 21 0.21 3.07 17.11
N LYS A 22 0.75 4.23 16.70
CA LYS A 22 1.23 4.46 15.33
C LYS A 22 2.46 3.61 14.99
N LEU A 23 3.40 3.47 15.92
CA LEU A 23 4.60 2.65 15.74
C LEU A 23 4.26 1.16 15.65
N LYS A 24 3.31 0.67 16.45
CA LYS A 24 2.81 -0.71 16.36
C LYS A 24 2.10 -0.97 15.04
N ILE A 25 1.26 -0.03 14.60
CA ILE A 25 0.60 -0.12 13.29
C ILE A 25 1.64 -0.14 12.16
N ALA A 26 2.63 0.74 12.18
CA ALA A 26 3.69 0.77 11.17
C ALA A 26 4.55 -0.51 11.20
N ALA A 27 4.87 -1.03 12.39
CA ALA A 27 5.64 -2.26 12.56
C ALA A 27 4.92 -3.50 12.03
N ILE A 28 3.59 -3.47 11.91
CA ILE A 28 2.81 -4.54 11.29
C ILE A 28 2.59 -4.25 9.80
N ALA A 29 2.16 -3.02 9.47
CA ALA A 29 1.79 -2.64 8.13
C ALA A 29 2.96 -2.69 7.14
N ILE A 30 4.15 -2.24 7.52
CA ILE A 30 5.31 -2.23 6.62
C ILE A 30 5.72 -3.66 6.25
N PRO A 31 5.94 -4.60 7.19
CA PRO A 31 6.20 -5.99 6.84
C PRO A 31 5.08 -6.65 6.04
N SER A 32 3.81 -6.40 6.40
CA SER A 32 2.67 -6.95 5.65
C SER A 32 2.64 -6.48 4.21
N LEU A 33 2.89 -5.18 3.95
CA LEU A 33 3.03 -4.64 2.61
C LEU A 33 4.24 -5.25 1.89
N CYS A 34 5.39 -5.36 2.52
CA CYS A 34 6.56 -6.01 1.90
C CYS A 34 6.29 -7.47 1.50
N ILE A 35 5.62 -8.25 2.35
CA ILE A 35 5.26 -9.65 2.06
C ILE A 35 4.29 -9.70 0.88
N PHE A 36 3.25 -8.86 0.89
CA PHE A 36 2.27 -8.81 -0.19
C PHE A 36 2.91 -8.38 -1.51
N GLY A 37 3.79 -7.39 -1.48
CA GLY A 37 4.54 -6.91 -2.64
C GLY A 37 5.48 -7.98 -3.17
N LEU A 38 6.10 -8.76 -2.29
CA LEU A 38 6.96 -9.86 -2.67
C LEU A 38 6.19 -11.01 -3.32
N MET A 39 4.95 -11.27 -2.89
CA MET A 39 4.06 -12.21 -3.58
C MET A 39 3.72 -11.73 -4.99
N ILE A 40 3.37 -10.45 -5.16
CA ILE A 40 3.08 -9.86 -6.48
C ILE A 40 4.33 -9.88 -7.36
N ASP A 41 5.50 -9.54 -6.81
CA ASP A 41 6.76 -9.58 -7.54
C ASP A 41 7.13 -11.01 -7.96
N ALA A 42 6.83 -12.02 -7.13
CA ALA A 42 7.03 -13.42 -7.47
C ALA A 42 6.19 -13.86 -8.68
N PHE A 43 4.94 -13.40 -8.79
CA PHE A 43 4.11 -13.64 -9.99
C PHE A 43 4.71 -13.00 -11.26
N ASN A 44 5.49 -11.93 -11.10
CA ASN A 44 6.24 -11.27 -12.18
C ASN A 44 7.67 -11.79 -12.36
N GLY A 45 8.03 -12.93 -11.73
CA GLY A 45 9.36 -13.53 -11.86
C GLY A 45 10.46 -12.83 -11.07
N PHE A 46 10.11 -12.15 -9.98
CA PHE A 46 10.99 -11.38 -9.10
C PHE A 46 11.66 -10.16 -9.79
N TYR A 47 10.93 -9.47 -10.67
CA TYR A 47 11.46 -8.36 -11.45
C TYR A 47 12.03 -7.22 -10.58
N ILE A 48 11.31 -6.80 -9.53
CA ILE A 48 11.71 -5.70 -8.64
C ILE A 48 12.95 -6.11 -7.86
N ILE A 49 12.95 -7.30 -7.23
CA ILE A 49 14.10 -7.76 -6.43
C ILE A 49 15.35 -7.93 -7.29
N ARG A 50 15.20 -8.44 -8.52
CA ARG A 50 16.34 -8.66 -9.44
C ARG A 50 16.92 -7.37 -10.01
N THR A 51 16.11 -6.33 -10.16
CA THR A 51 16.52 -5.05 -10.77
C THR A 51 16.93 -4.01 -9.73
N ALA A 52 16.66 -4.26 -8.45
CA ALA A 52 16.96 -3.32 -7.37
C ALA A 52 18.48 -3.10 -7.21
N LYS A 53 18.90 -1.83 -7.24
CA LYS A 53 20.29 -1.41 -7.02
C LYS A 53 20.75 -1.57 -5.57
N SER A 54 19.81 -1.61 -4.63
CA SER A 54 20.06 -1.83 -3.20
C SER A 54 18.85 -2.48 -2.53
N ILE A 55 19.07 -3.04 -1.33
CA ILE A 55 18.00 -3.62 -0.51
C ILE A 55 16.92 -2.58 -0.19
N SER A 56 17.30 -1.33 0.08
CA SER A 56 16.35 -0.24 0.34
C SER A 56 15.48 0.08 -0.88
N TRP A 57 16.05 0.07 -2.10
CA TRP A 57 15.29 0.21 -3.34
C TRP A 57 14.36 -0.97 -3.58
N GLY A 58 14.78 -2.19 -3.24
CA GLY A 58 13.93 -3.38 -3.30
C GLY A 58 12.72 -3.25 -2.36
N ILE A 59 12.95 -2.95 -1.08
CA ILE A 59 11.88 -2.76 -0.10
C ILE A 59 10.93 -1.63 -0.53
N GLY A 60 11.46 -0.49 -0.97
CA GLY A 60 10.65 0.62 -1.46
C GLY A 60 9.81 0.21 -2.67
N GLY A 61 10.40 -0.50 -3.64
CA GLY A 61 9.70 -1.02 -4.80
C GLY A 61 8.58 -2.00 -4.45
N LEU A 62 8.81 -2.91 -3.49
CA LEU A 62 7.78 -3.86 -3.03
C LEU A 62 6.60 -3.15 -2.35
N ILE A 63 6.88 -2.17 -1.48
CA ILE A 63 5.83 -1.38 -0.82
C ILE A 63 5.01 -0.62 -1.86
N ILE A 64 5.67 0.05 -2.81
CA ILE A 64 5.01 0.78 -3.89
C ILE A 64 4.15 -0.17 -4.74
N LEU A 65 4.68 -1.34 -5.10
CA LEU A 65 3.96 -2.36 -5.85
C LEU A 65 2.69 -2.82 -5.13
N SER A 66 2.78 -3.10 -3.82
CA SER A 66 1.60 -3.43 -3.02
C SER A 66 0.56 -2.33 -2.98
N LEU A 67 0.99 -1.08 -2.78
CA LEU A 67 0.06 0.05 -2.72
C LEU A 67 -0.67 0.22 -4.05
N PHE A 68 0.04 0.18 -5.18
CA PHE A 68 -0.60 0.27 -6.49
C PHE A 68 -1.56 -0.88 -6.76
N TYR A 69 -1.19 -2.10 -6.37
CA TYR A 69 -2.09 -3.25 -6.50
C TYR A 69 -3.35 -3.09 -5.65
N LEU A 70 -3.20 -2.73 -4.38
CA LEU A 70 -4.35 -2.52 -3.48
C LEU A 70 -5.25 -1.38 -3.94
N ILE A 71 -4.67 -0.28 -4.43
CA ILE A 71 -5.42 0.82 -5.02
C ILE A 71 -6.16 0.35 -6.27
N GLY A 72 -5.49 -0.42 -7.15
CA GLY A 72 -6.11 -0.99 -8.34
C GLY A 72 -7.28 -1.91 -8.01
N GLU A 73 -7.11 -2.80 -7.04
CA GLU A 73 -8.15 -3.73 -6.61
C GLU A 73 -9.32 -3.01 -5.95
N ALA A 74 -9.06 -2.11 -5.01
CA ALA A 74 -10.10 -1.31 -4.35
C ALA A 74 -10.85 -0.41 -5.34
N SER A 75 -10.15 0.13 -6.34
CA SER A 75 -10.77 0.92 -7.40
C SER A 75 -11.62 0.04 -8.33
N SER A 76 -11.11 -1.12 -8.72
CA SER A 76 -11.85 -2.11 -9.52
C SER A 76 -13.12 -2.56 -8.80
N GLU A 77 -13.02 -2.91 -7.51
CA GLU A 77 -14.14 -3.30 -6.68
C GLU A 77 -15.13 -2.15 -6.47
N TRP A 78 -14.66 -0.91 -6.26
CA TRP A 78 -15.52 0.27 -6.21
C TRP A 78 -16.29 0.47 -7.51
N VAL A 79 -15.63 0.37 -8.66
CA VAL A 79 -16.31 0.48 -9.97
C VAL A 79 -17.30 -0.68 -10.15
N ASN A 80 -16.94 -1.91 -9.79
CA ASN A 80 -17.84 -3.07 -9.84
C ASN A 80 -19.05 -2.91 -8.91
N SER A 81 -18.88 -2.34 -7.72
CA SER A 81 -19.99 -2.07 -6.78
C SER A 81 -20.96 -1.01 -7.29
N LYS A 82 -20.48 -0.10 -8.15
CA LYS A 82 -21.31 0.89 -8.85
C LYS A 82 -21.92 0.33 -10.12
N ASP A 83 -21.34 -0.74 -10.67
CA ASP A 83 -21.83 -1.44 -11.84
C ASP A 83 -22.68 -2.65 -11.43
N ASP A 84 -23.77 -2.38 -10.71
CA ASP A 84 -24.82 -3.38 -10.55
C ASP A 84 -25.48 -3.63 -11.92
N VAL A 85 -26.08 -4.81 -12.09
CA VAL A 85 -26.83 -5.29 -13.27
C VAL A 85 -26.03 -6.12 -14.27
N SER A 86 -26.17 -7.43 -14.14
CA SER A 86 -26.44 -8.39 -15.24
C SER A 86 -26.27 -7.84 -16.69
N HIS A 87 -25.02 -7.87 -17.18
CA HIS A 87 -24.54 -7.75 -18.57
C HIS A 87 -25.29 -6.84 -19.57
N PRO A 88 -24.60 -5.81 -20.10
CA PRO A 88 -24.33 -5.74 -21.55
C PRO A 88 -22.87 -5.32 -21.89
N LEU A 89 -22.42 -5.58 -23.12
CA LEU A 89 -21.07 -5.26 -23.64
C LEU A 89 -20.64 -3.80 -23.42
N TYR A 90 -21.57 -2.85 -23.51
CA TYR A 90 -21.25 -1.42 -23.38
C TYR A 90 -20.83 -1.03 -21.94
N LYS A 91 -21.33 -1.71 -20.91
CA LYS A 91 -20.92 -1.47 -19.52
C LYS A 91 -19.49 -1.98 -19.27
N ARG A 92 -19.11 -3.12 -19.87
CA ARG A 92 -17.72 -3.61 -19.86
C ARG A 92 -16.75 -2.64 -20.53
N VAL A 93 -17.14 -2.05 -21.66
CA VAL A 93 -16.34 -1.02 -22.33
C VAL A 93 -16.25 0.25 -21.47
N PHE A 94 -17.32 0.64 -20.79
CA PHE A 94 -17.31 1.77 -19.86
C PHE A 94 -16.40 1.51 -18.65
N HIS A 95 -16.46 0.31 -18.08
CA HIS A 95 -15.58 -0.14 -16.99
C HIS A 95 -14.11 -0.11 -17.43
N LEU A 96 -13.79 -0.66 -18.61
CA LEU A 96 -12.45 -0.60 -19.18
C LEU A 96 -12.00 0.84 -19.46
N LEU A 97 -12.89 1.71 -19.93
CA LEU A 97 -12.60 3.13 -20.12
C LEU A 97 -12.29 3.84 -18.80
N ILE A 98 -13.04 3.56 -17.73
CA ILE A 98 -12.77 4.12 -16.40
C ILE A 98 -11.42 3.62 -15.88
N LEU A 99 -11.15 2.31 -15.99
CA LEU A 99 -9.84 1.74 -15.63
C LEU A 99 -8.71 2.37 -16.43
N LEU A 100 -8.91 2.60 -17.74
CA LEU A 100 -7.92 3.22 -18.61
C LEU A 100 -7.66 4.69 -18.23
N VAL A 101 -8.70 5.47 -17.95
CA VAL A 101 -8.58 6.85 -17.49
C VAL A 101 -7.89 6.91 -16.13
N PHE A 102 -8.21 5.97 -15.23
CA PHE A 102 -7.57 5.87 -13.93
C PHE A 102 -6.08 5.51 -14.04
N ALA A 103 -5.74 4.52 -14.88
CA ALA A 103 -4.36 4.17 -15.17
C ALA A 103 -3.59 5.35 -15.80
N GLY A 104 -4.22 6.07 -16.73
CA GLY A 104 -3.67 7.29 -17.33
C GLY A 104 -3.43 8.39 -16.31
N ALA A 105 -4.35 8.60 -15.36
CA ALA A 105 -4.19 9.57 -14.27
C ALA A 105 -3.03 9.19 -13.33
N ILE A 106 -2.87 7.90 -13.01
CA ILE A 106 -1.73 7.40 -12.25
C ILE A 106 -0.42 7.65 -12.99
N MET A 107 -0.36 7.32 -14.29
CA MET A 107 0.82 7.58 -15.11
C MET A 107 1.17 9.08 -15.16
N ALA A 108 0.18 9.94 -15.30
CA ALA A 108 0.37 11.39 -15.29
C ALA A 108 0.86 11.90 -13.91
N ALA A 109 0.34 11.34 -12.82
CA ALA A 109 0.81 11.65 -11.46
C ALA A 109 2.26 11.21 -11.25
N CYS A 110 2.61 9.98 -11.66
CA CYS A 110 3.99 9.48 -11.61
C CYS A 110 4.91 10.36 -12.46
N TRP A 111 4.50 10.72 -13.67
CA TRP A 111 5.24 11.63 -14.55
C TRP A 111 5.48 12.99 -13.88
N TYR A 112 4.45 13.59 -13.29
CA TYR A 112 4.56 14.86 -12.59
C TYR A 112 5.54 14.79 -11.42
N VAL A 113 5.52 13.70 -10.65
CA VAL A 113 6.44 13.47 -9.54
C VAL A 113 7.88 13.29 -10.04
N PHE A 114 8.11 12.48 -11.08
CA PHE A 114 9.45 12.31 -11.66
C PHE A 114 10.02 13.62 -12.22
N ASN A 115 9.20 14.37 -12.94
CA ASN A 115 9.57 15.68 -13.47
C ASN A 115 9.95 16.68 -12.35
N ARG A 116 9.29 16.58 -11.18
CA ARG A 116 9.62 17.40 -9.99
C ARG A 116 10.89 16.92 -9.26
N LEU A 117 11.24 15.66 -9.40
CA LEU A 117 12.45 15.07 -8.81
C LEU A 117 13.69 15.23 -9.70
N GLY A 118 13.55 15.88 -10.87
CA GLY A 118 14.66 16.17 -11.79
C GLY A 118 15.16 14.96 -12.57
N TRP A 119 14.30 13.97 -12.78
CA TRP A 119 14.51 12.87 -13.73
C TRP A 119 13.98 13.21 -15.11
#